data_AF-S5T595-F1
#
_entry.id   AF-S5T595-F1
#
_cell.length_a   1.000
_cell.length_b   1.000
_cell.length_c   1.000
_cell.angle_alpha   90.00
_cell.angle_beta   90.00
_cell.angle_gamma   90.00
#
_symmetry.space_group_name_H-M   'P 1'
#
loop_
_entity.id
_entity.type
_entity.pdbx_description
1 polymer ?
#
loop_
_entity_poly.entity_id
_entity_poly.type
_entity_poly.pdbx_seq_one_letter_code
_entity_poly.pdbx_strand_id
1 'polypeptide(L)'
;MILLAELWSTFLSTLRDVAPIIFVILFFQLVIIRRPFSHLKNLITGMVYVVLGMTFFLVGLDKALFPLGTSMAEQLTSHDFINPTTDQRISIAWQDYYWVYIFGGCIGFATTLAEPALIAVAIKAQQISGGTIKAWYLRLAVSIGVAVGISLGTFRIVSGIDLYMFIIAGYVVVIIQTIFSPKLIIGLAYDSGGVTTSTVTVPLVTALGIGLASSIPGRNPLMDGFGLIAFASLFPIMTVLAYAQFAEWINHRAQLKQADQIGE
;
A
#
# COMPACT_ATOMS: atom_id res chain seq x y z
N MET A 1 8.06 -21.00 -25.57
CA MET A 1 8.17 -22.13 -24.62
C MET A 1 8.49 -21.66 -23.20
N ILE A 2 9.40 -20.71 -22.99
CA ILE A 2 9.75 -20.19 -21.65
C ILE A 2 8.56 -19.54 -20.92
N LEU A 3 7.83 -18.62 -21.57
CA LEU A 3 6.68 -17.94 -20.97
C LEU A 3 5.56 -18.92 -20.52
N LEU A 4 5.33 -19.98 -21.29
CA LEU A 4 4.28 -20.95 -20.97
C LEU A 4 4.66 -21.82 -19.76
N ALA A 5 5.94 -22.18 -19.64
CA ALA A 5 6.47 -22.90 -18.49
C ALA A 5 6.44 -22.02 -17.22
N GLU A 6 6.72 -20.73 -17.37
CA GLU A 6 6.67 -19.74 -16.29
C GLU A 6 5.25 -19.47 -15.82
N LEU A 7 4.29 -19.28 -16.75
CA LEU A 7 2.87 -19.20 -16.42
C LEU A 7 2.38 -20.44 -15.66
N TRP A 8 2.84 -21.62 -16.07
CA TRP A 8 2.48 -22.87 -15.41
C TRP A 8 3.08 -23.00 -14.01
N SER A 9 4.35 -22.62 -13.83
CA SER A 9 4.99 -22.65 -12.52
C SER A 9 4.37 -21.64 -11.56
N THR A 10 4.10 -20.41 -12.03
CA THR A 10 3.41 -19.37 -11.24
C THR A 10 1.98 -19.77 -10.90
N PHE A 11 1.29 -20.48 -11.80
CA PHE A 11 -0.04 -21.01 -11.50
C PHE A 11 -0.01 -22.02 -10.34
N LEU A 12 0.93 -22.97 -10.37
CA LEU A 12 1.11 -23.96 -9.32
C LEU A 12 1.54 -23.33 -7.98
N SER A 13 2.41 -22.32 -8.00
CA SER A 13 2.79 -21.59 -6.79
C SER A 13 1.60 -20.83 -6.22
N THR A 14 0.85 -20.10 -7.05
CA THR A 14 -0.35 -19.37 -6.63
C THR A 14 -1.38 -20.32 -6.01
N LEU A 15 -1.57 -21.51 -6.59
CA LEU A 15 -2.47 -22.51 -6.02
C LEU A 15 -2.02 -22.99 -4.64
N ARG A 16 -0.70 -23.20 -4.46
CA ARG A 16 -0.09 -23.56 -3.18
C ARG A 16 -0.22 -22.44 -2.15
N ASP A 17 -0.04 -21.19 -2.56
CA ASP A 17 -0.11 -20.01 -1.69
C ASP A 17 -1.54 -19.73 -1.21
N VAL A 18 -2.54 -20.04 -2.03
CA VAL A 18 -3.96 -19.86 -1.69
C VAL A 18 -4.56 -21.05 -0.95
N ALA A 19 -3.95 -22.24 -1.04
CA ALA A 19 -4.43 -23.45 -0.37
C ALA A 19 -4.67 -23.30 1.15
N PRO A 20 -3.80 -22.62 1.94
CA PRO A 20 -4.05 -22.38 3.36
C PRO A 20 -5.32 -21.57 3.61
N ILE A 21 -5.60 -20.56 2.78
CA ILE A 21 -6.80 -19.72 2.89
C ILE A 21 -8.04 -20.57 2.61
N ILE A 22 -8.02 -21.37 1.54
CA ILE A 22 -9.10 -22.30 1.20
C ILE A 22 -9.33 -23.28 2.36
N PHE A 23 -8.26 -23.83 2.92
CA PHE A 23 -8.34 -24.74 4.05
C PHE A 23 -9.02 -24.10 5.27
N VAL A 24 -8.61 -22.88 5.64
CA VAL A 24 -9.22 -22.16 6.77
C VAL A 24 -10.71 -21.92 6.50
N ILE A 25 -11.08 -21.46 5.31
CA ILE A 25 -12.49 -21.23 4.95
C ILE A 25 -13.30 -22.53 5.04
N LEU A 26 -12.81 -23.63 4.47
CA LEU A 26 -13.47 -24.93 4.51
C LEU A 26 -13.61 -25.45 5.95
N PHE A 27 -12.56 -25.31 6.76
CA PHE A 27 -12.56 -25.72 8.15
C PHE A 27 -13.61 -24.94 8.96
N PHE A 28 -13.61 -23.61 8.89
CA PHE A 28 -14.59 -22.80 9.60
C PHE A 28 -16.02 -23.07 9.10
N GLN A 29 -16.23 -23.20 7.80
CA GLN A 29 -17.56 -23.44 7.24
C GLN A 29 -18.13 -24.81 7.64
N LEU A 30 -17.34 -25.88 7.47
CA LEU A 30 -17.81 -27.25 7.63
C LEU A 30 -17.77 -27.71 9.09
N VAL A 31 -16.72 -27.34 9.84
CA VAL A 31 -16.49 -27.85 11.21
C VAL A 31 -17.12 -26.94 12.26
N ILE A 32 -16.92 -25.61 12.15
CA ILE A 32 -17.34 -24.64 13.17
C ILE A 32 -18.78 -24.18 12.92
N ILE A 33 -19.06 -23.62 11.73
CA ILE A 33 -20.38 -23.07 11.37
C ILE A 33 -21.37 -24.20 11.05
N ARG A 34 -20.87 -25.35 10.57
CA ARG A 34 -21.65 -26.57 10.26
C ARG A 34 -22.81 -26.31 9.29
N ARG A 35 -22.60 -25.44 8.30
CA ARG A 35 -23.60 -25.15 7.25
C ARG A 35 -23.09 -25.56 5.87
N PRO A 36 -23.92 -26.22 5.03
CA PRO A 36 -23.55 -26.50 3.65
C PRO A 36 -23.39 -25.19 2.86
N PHE A 37 -22.53 -25.21 1.84
CA PHE A 37 -22.36 -24.08 0.92
C PHE A 37 -23.63 -23.88 0.09
N SER A 38 -24.32 -22.74 0.26
CA SER A 38 -25.53 -22.45 -0.52
C SER A 38 -25.25 -22.19 -2.00
N HIS A 39 -24.04 -21.69 -2.33
CA HIS A 39 -23.64 -21.33 -3.70
C HIS A 39 -22.27 -21.93 -4.07
N LEU A 40 -22.10 -23.24 -3.90
CA LEU A 40 -20.81 -23.91 -4.13
C LEU A 40 -20.25 -23.69 -5.55
N LYS A 41 -21.12 -23.68 -6.57
CA LYS A 41 -20.71 -23.42 -7.95
C LYS A 41 -20.05 -22.03 -8.10
N ASN A 42 -20.68 -21.00 -7.54
CA ASN A 42 -20.16 -19.62 -7.62
C ASN A 42 -18.84 -19.47 -6.85
N LEU A 43 -18.70 -20.18 -5.72
CA LEU A 43 -17.45 -20.19 -4.96
C LEU A 43 -16.32 -20.81 -5.78
N ILE A 44 -16.55 -21.98 -6.38
CA ILE A 44 -15.53 -22.68 -7.18
C ILE A 44 -15.15 -21.86 -8.42
N THR A 45 -16.14 -21.33 -9.15
CA THR A 45 -15.85 -20.50 -10.34
C THR A 45 -15.12 -19.22 -9.98
N GLY A 46 -15.52 -18.54 -8.90
CA GLY A 46 -14.81 -17.38 -8.37
C GLY A 46 -13.38 -17.72 -7.97
N MET A 47 -13.17 -18.86 -7.32
CA MET A 47 -11.83 -19.32 -6.91
C MET A 47 -10.93 -19.56 -8.13
N VAL A 48 -11.45 -20.20 -9.18
CA VAL A 48 -10.70 -20.41 -10.43
C VAL A 48 -10.32 -19.08 -11.07
N TYR A 49 -11.26 -18.13 -11.16
CA TYR A 49 -10.97 -16.81 -11.72
C TYR A 49 -9.96 -16.01 -10.88
N VAL A 50 -9.99 -16.12 -9.55
CA VAL A 50 -9.00 -15.49 -8.67
C VAL A 50 -7.61 -16.08 -8.91
N VAL A 51 -7.46 -17.41 -8.95
CA VAL A 51 -6.14 -18.04 -9.17
C VAL A 51 -5.58 -17.70 -10.54
N LEU A 52 -6.41 -17.77 -11.59
CA LEU A 52 -6.00 -17.41 -12.95
C LEU A 52 -5.64 -15.91 -13.05
N GLY A 53 -6.49 -15.04 -12.49
CA GLY A 53 -6.25 -13.60 -12.46
C GLY A 53 -4.96 -13.24 -11.73
N MET A 54 -4.74 -13.82 -10.55
CA MET A 54 -3.50 -13.64 -9.77
C MET A 54 -2.28 -14.14 -10.54
N THR A 55 -2.37 -15.28 -11.21
CA THR A 55 -1.26 -15.83 -12.01
C THR A 55 -0.87 -14.88 -13.14
N PHE A 56 -1.84 -14.44 -13.96
CA PHE A 56 -1.58 -13.50 -15.05
C PHE A 56 -1.07 -12.16 -14.55
N PHE A 57 -1.61 -11.69 -13.43
CA PHE A 57 -1.18 -10.46 -12.79
C PHE A 57 0.27 -10.54 -12.29
N LEU A 58 0.66 -11.61 -11.59
CA LEU A 58 2.03 -11.80 -11.09
C LEU A 58 3.05 -11.93 -12.24
N VAL A 59 2.73 -12.69 -13.28
CA VAL A 59 3.61 -12.78 -14.46
C VAL A 59 3.68 -11.44 -15.20
N GLY A 60 2.56 -10.72 -15.31
CA GLY A 60 2.53 -9.38 -15.91
C GLY A 60 3.37 -8.37 -15.14
N LEU A 61 3.34 -8.43 -13.80
CA LEU A 61 4.19 -7.62 -12.94
C LEU A 61 5.68 -7.91 -13.18
N ASP A 62 6.08 -9.18 -13.14
CA ASP A 62 7.47 -9.60 -13.31
C ASP A 62 8.05 -9.20 -14.67
N LYS A 63 7.25 -9.31 -15.74
CA LYS A 63 7.72 -9.01 -17.11
C LYS A 63 7.62 -7.55 -17.51
N ALA A 64 6.68 -6.80 -16.95
CA ALA A 64 6.46 -5.41 -17.35
C ALA A 64 6.86 -4.42 -16.25
N LEU A 65 6.23 -4.52 -15.07
CA LEU A 65 6.31 -3.46 -14.07
C LEU A 65 7.63 -3.49 -13.29
N PHE A 66 8.19 -4.67 -13.03
CA PHE A 66 9.48 -4.77 -12.34
C PHE A 66 10.64 -4.22 -13.19
N PRO A 67 10.82 -4.64 -14.47
CA PRO A 67 11.88 -4.11 -15.33
C PRO A 67 11.72 -2.62 -15.63
N LEU A 68 10.48 -2.13 -15.71
CA LEU A 68 10.21 -0.69 -15.84
C LEU A 68 10.64 0.06 -14.57
N GLY A 69 10.31 -0.46 -13.39
CA GLY A 69 10.73 0.12 -12.11
C GLY A 69 12.25 0.18 -11.96
N THR A 70 12.95 -0.90 -12.30
CA THR A 70 14.43 -0.96 -12.23
C THR A 70 15.08 -0.03 -13.25
N SER A 71 14.61 -0.04 -14.51
CA SER A 71 15.15 0.83 -15.56
C SER A 71 14.93 2.32 -15.24
N MET A 72 13.76 2.68 -14.71
CA MET A 72 13.48 4.05 -14.26
C MET A 72 14.36 4.44 -13.08
N ALA A 73 14.54 3.55 -12.10
CA ALA A 73 15.45 3.80 -10.99
C ALA A 73 16.88 4.05 -11.50
N GLU A 74 17.42 3.17 -12.34
CA GLU A 74 18.75 3.31 -12.95
C GLU A 74 18.92 4.64 -13.69
N GLN A 75 17.94 5.03 -14.52
CA GLN A 75 17.98 6.30 -15.25
C GLN A 75 17.93 7.51 -14.32
N LEU A 76 17.03 7.48 -13.33
CA LEU A 76 16.87 8.56 -12.36
C LEU A 76 18.04 8.64 -11.37
N THR A 77 18.79 7.56 -11.17
CA THR A 77 20.01 7.53 -10.34
C THR A 77 21.31 7.69 -11.13
N SER A 78 21.24 7.81 -12.46
CA SER A 78 22.42 7.91 -13.31
C SER A 78 23.21 9.19 -13.06
N HIS A 79 24.54 9.11 -13.16
CA HIS A 79 25.43 10.26 -13.00
C HIS A 79 25.14 11.41 -13.97
N ASP A 80 24.67 11.10 -15.17
CA ASP A 80 24.32 12.11 -16.18
C ASP A 80 23.07 12.91 -15.79
N PHE A 81 22.17 12.29 -15.02
CA PHE A 81 20.91 12.89 -14.57
C PHE A 81 21.04 13.56 -13.20
N ILE A 82 21.80 12.96 -12.28
CA ILE A 82 22.09 13.47 -10.94
C ILE A 82 23.39 14.26 -10.97
N ASN A 83 23.27 15.56 -11.27
CA ASN A 83 24.25 16.64 -11.11
C ASN A 83 25.75 16.23 -11.23
N PRO A 84 26.43 16.55 -12.35
CA PRO A 84 27.79 16.05 -12.65
C PRO A 84 28.92 16.63 -11.77
N THR A 85 28.62 17.56 -10.86
CA THR A 85 29.60 18.26 -10.00
C THR A 85 29.77 17.64 -8.61
N THR A 86 28.88 16.75 -8.18
CA THR A 86 29.02 16.06 -6.88
C THR A 86 29.69 14.71 -7.10
N ASP A 87 30.92 14.55 -6.59
CA ASP A 87 31.59 13.26 -6.58
C ASP A 87 30.81 12.29 -5.68
N GLN A 88 29.96 11.45 -6.29
CA GLN A 88 29.10 10.49 -5.58
C GLN A 88 29.91 9.46 -4.78
N ARG A 89 31.24 9.38 -5.00
CA ARG A 89 32.15 8.57 -4.18
C ARG A 89 32.39 9.15 -2.78
N ILE A 90 32.12 10.45 -2.59
CA ILE A 90 32.45 11.20 -1.37
C ILE A 90 31.18 11.56 -0.58
N SER A 91 30.08 11.94 -1.24
CA SER A 91 28.82 12.24 -0.55
C SER A 91 27.60 12.10 -1.45
N ILE A 92 26.58 11.38 -0.99
CA ILE A 92 25.25 11.33 -1.63
C ILE A 92 24.49 12.60 -1.23
N ALA A 93 24.34 13.54 -2.16
CA ALA A 93 23.47 14.69 -1.98
C ALA A 93 22.00 14.24 -2.17
N TRP A 94 21.32 13.94 -1.07
CA TRP A 94 19.92 13.50 -1.06
C TRP A 94 18.94 14.41 -1.80
N GLN A 95 19.30 15.68 -2.02
CA GLN A 95 18.52 16.68 -2.74
C GLN A 95 18.43 16.40 -4.24
N ASP A 96 19.49 15.82 -4.82
CA ASP A 96 19.56 15.58 -6.26
C ASP A 96 18.62 14.43 -6.70
N TYR A 97 18.18 13.59 -5.76
CA TYR A 97 17.29 12.45 -5.98
C TYR A 97 15.79 12.83 -5.89
N TYR A 98 15.45 14.11 -5.93
CA TYR A 98 14.07 14.57 -5.74
C TYR A 98 13.07 13.93 -6.73
N TRP A 99 13.49 13.69 -7.98
CA TRP A 99 12.67 13.02 -8.98
C TRP A 99 12.34 11.58 -8.61
N VAL A 100 13.25 10.87 -7.93
CA VAL A 100 13.01 9.52 -7.42
C VAL A 100 11.90 9.56 -6.37
N TYR A 101 11.91 10.55 -5.47
CA TYR A 101 10.90 10.68 -4.41
C TYR A 101 9.53 10.99 -4.98
N ILE A 102 9.45 11.90 -5.95
CA ILE A 102 8.21 12.25 -6.64
C ILE A 102 7.68 11.05 -7.42
N PHE A 103 8.55 10.39 -8.20
CA PHE A 103 8.17 9.21 -8.98
C PHE A 103 7.65 8.09 -8.08
N GLY A 104 8.38 7.75 -7.02
CA GLY A 104 7.96 6.75 -6.05
C GLY A 104 6.61 7.11 -5.42
N GLY A 105 6.41 8.36 -5.04
CA GLY A 105 5.14 8.85 -4.50
C GLY A 105 4.00 8.71 -5.50
N CYS A 106 4.19 9.11 -6.76
CA CYS A 106 3.20 8.98 -7.83
C CYS A 106 2.83 7.52 -8.10
N ILE A 107 3.82 6.63 -8.12
CA ILE A 107 3.62 5.20 -8.29
C ILE A 107 2.86 4.60 -7.10
N GLY A 108 3.25 4.94 -5.87
CA GLY A 108 2.55 4.52 -4.66
C GLY A 108 1.10 5.01 -4.61
N PHE A 109 0.86 6.25 -5.04
CA PHE A 109 -0.47 6.83 -5.17
C PHE A 109 -1.32 6.07 -6.19
N ALA A 110 -0.81 5.91 -7.42
CA ALA A 110 -1.55 5.34 -8.54
C ALA A 110 -1.91 3.87 -8.30
N THR A 111 -0.97 3.07 -7.81
CA THR A 111 -1.19 1.65 -7.48
C THR A 111 -2.22 1.49 -6.37
N THR A 112 -2.08 2.27 -5.30
CA THR A 112 -3.00 2.20 -4.16
C THR A 112 -4.40 2.65 -4.55
N LEU A 113 -4.53 3.70 -5.36
CA LEU A 113 -5.82 4.18 -5.84
C LEU A 113 -6.52 3.13 -6.71
N ALA A 114 -5.74 2.36 -7.48
CA ALA A 114 -6.20 1.28 -8.34
C ALA A 114 -6.44 -0.05 -7.60
N GLU A 115 -5.99 -0.18 -6.35
CA GLU A 115 -6.04 -1.44 -5.58
C GLU A 115 -7.49 -1.92 -5.36
N PRO A 116 -7.88 -3.10 -5.90
CA PRO A 116 -9.24 -3.62 -5.76
C PRO A 116 -9.67 -3.86 -4.31
N ALA A 117 -8.75 -4.32 -3.45
CA ALA A 117 -9.02 -4.54 -2.05
C ALA A 117 -9.43 -3.23 -1.35
N LEU A 118 -8.76 -2.11 -1.67
CA LEU A 118 -9.10 -0.80 -1.14
C LEU A 118 -10.46 -0.30 -1.62
N ILE A 119 -10.80 -0.57 -2.88
CA ILE A 119 -12.14 -0.26 -3.42
C ILE A 119 -13.21 -1.00 -2.62
N ALA A 120 -13.03 -2.30 -2.39
CA ALA A 120 -13.99 -3.12 -1.66
C ALA A 120 -14.17 -2.66 -0.21
N VAL A 121 -13.06 -2.42 0.51
CA VAL A 121 -13.08 -1.94 1.91
C VAL A 121 -13.72 -0.57 2.01
N ALA A 122 -13.42 0.35 1.09
CA ALA A 122 -14.00 1.68 1.08
C ALA A 122 -15.51 1.68 0.82
N ILE A 123 -15.99 0.82 -0.08
CA ILE A 123 -17.44 0.64 -0.32
C ILE A 123 -18.11 0.06 0.93
N LYS A 124 -17.48 -0.91 1.60
CA LYS A 124 -18.00 -1.49 2.84
C LYS A 124 -18.02 -0.49 3.99
N ALA A 125 -16.97 0.31 4.15
CA ALA A 125 -16.92 1.39 5.11
C ALA A 125 -18.08 2.38 4.89
N GLN A 126 -18.33 2.79 3.65
CA GLN A 126 -19.43 3.70 3.32
C GLN A 126 -20.81 3.11 3.63
N GLN A 127 -21.02 1.81 3.36
CA GLN A 127 -22.27 1.12 3.66
C GLN A 127 -22.52 1.04 5.17
N ILE A 128 -21.50 0.65 5.94
CA ILE A 128 -21.60 0.45 7.39
C ILE A 128 -21.69 1.78 8.13
N SER A 129 -21.05 2.84 7.62
CA SER A 129 -21.10 4.19 8.21
C SER A 129 -22.38 4.97 7.88
N GLY A 130 -23.36 4.37 7.19
CA GLY A 130 -24.56 5.11 6.75
C GLY A 130 -24.26 6.28 5.79
N GLY A 131 -23.17 6.22 5.03
CA GLY A 131 -22.76 7.27 4.10
C GLY A 131 -21.91 8.41 4.69
N THR A 132 -21.65 8.42 6.01
CA THR A 132 -20.77 9.42 6.64
C THR A 132 -19.34 9.38 6.07
N ILE A 133 -18.79 8.18 5.86
CA ILE A 133 -17.52 7.97 5.18
C ILE A 133 -17.80 7.74 3.70
N LYS A 134 -17.30 8.61 2.83
CA LYS A 134 -17.43 8.42 1.38
C LYS A 134 -16.26 7.61 0.86
N ALA A 135 -16.55 6.53 0.12
CA ALA A 135 -15.55 5.60 -0.38
C ALA A 135 -14.45 6.29 -1.21
N TRP A 136 -14.82 7.27 -2.05
CA TRP A 136 -13.86 8.02 -2.85
C TRP A 136 -12.83 8.78 -2.01
N TYR A 137 -13.28 9.51 -0.98
CA TYR A 137 -12.37 10.30 -0.14
C TYR A 137 -11.50 9.42 0.75
N LEU A 138 -12.03 8.30 1.24
CA LEU A 138 -11.22 7.33 1.97
C LEU A 138 -10.12 6.75 1.08
N ARG A 139 -10.45 6.34 -0.16
CA ARG A 139 -9.46 5.86 -1.14
C ARG A 139 -8.38 6.89 -1.40
N LEU A 140 -8.78 8.16 -1.57
CA LEU A 140 -7.83 9.25 -1.79
C LEU A 140 -6.92 9.46 -0.57
N ALA A 141 -7.47 9.47 0.65
CA ALA A 141 -6.69 9.62 1.88
C ALA A 141 -5.66 8.51 2.06
N VAL A 142 -6.05 7.25 1.82
CA VAL A 142 -5.15 6.09 1.85
C VAL A 142 -4.07 6.21 0.78
N SER A 143 -4.44 6.55 -0.45
CA SER A 143 -3.48 6.68 -1.57
C SER A 143 -2.47 7.80 -1.35
N ILE A 144 -2.90 8.94 -0.77
CA ILE A 144 -2.00 10.03 -0.36
C ILE A 144 -1.04 9.54 0.74
N GLY A 145 -1.53 8.77 1.71
CA GLY A 145 -0.70 8.16 2.75
C GLY A 145 0.39 7.29 2.14
N VAL A 146 0.03 6.38 1.24
CA VAL A 146 1.04 5.57 0.54
C VAL A 146 2.01 6.46 -0.24
N ALA A 147 1.53 7.45 -0.99
CA ALA A 147 2.39 8.35 -1.75
C ALA A 147 3.47 9.00 -0.87
N VAL A 148 3.05 9.60 0.24
CA VAL A 148 3.97 10.24 1.21
C VAL A 148 4.91 9.20 1.82
N GLY A 149 4.39 8.04 2.22
CA GLY A 149 5.18 6.95 2.78
C GLY A 149 6.26 6.46 1.80
N ILE A 150 5.92 6.25 0.54
CA ILE A 150 6.87 5.80 -0.49
C ILE A 150 7.88 6.89 -0.82
N SER A 151 7.47 8.16 -0.93
CA SER A 151 8.43 9.27 -1.09
C SER A 151 9.41 9.35 0.08
N LEU A 152 8.94 9.19 1.32
CA LEU A 152 9.81 9.18 2.49
C LEU A 152 10.70 7.93 2.55
N GLY A 153 10.16 6.78 2.17
CA GLY A 153 10.89 5.52 2.13
C GLY A 153 12.00 5.52 1.07
N THR A 154 11.74 6.09 -0.11
CA THR A 154 12.75 6.29 -1.15
C THR A 154 13.81 7.30 -0.70
N PHE A 155 13.43 8.39 -0.03
CA PHE A 155 14.38 9.27 0.66
C PHE A 155 15.23 8.53 1.69
N ARG A 156 14.64 7.63 2.46
CA ARG A 156 15.35 6.80 3.44
C ARG A 156 16.36 5.87 2.76
N ILE A 157 16.02 5.26 1.62
CA ILE A 157 16.96 4.44 0.84
C ILE A 157 18.15 5.29 0.37
N VAL A 158 17.92 6.50 -0.13
CA VAL A 158 19.00 7.39 -0.62
C VAL A 158 19.87 7.92 0.52
N SER A 159 19.25 8.43 1.59
CA SER A 159 19.95 9.01 2.74
C SER A 159 20.65 7.96 3.62
N GLY A 160 20.20 6.71 3.55
CA GLY A 160 20.79 5.60 4.26
C GLY A 160 20.52 5.55 5.77
N ILE A 161 19.56 6.35 6.24
CA ILE A 161 19.12 6.39 7.65
C ILE A 161 18.47 5.03 8.01
N ASP A 162 18.59 4.60 9.26
CA ASP A 162 18.01 3.32 9.69
C ASP A 162 16.47 3.33 9.68
N LEU A 163 15.88 2.25 9.16
CA LEU A 163 14.43 2.09 9.05
C LEU A 163 13.71 2.22 10.39
N TYR A 164 14.29 1.67 11.47
CA TYR A 164 13.63 1.61 12.77
C TYR A 164 13.31 3.00 13.33
N MET A 165 14.11 4.03 13.01
CA MET A 165 13.88 5.40 13.48
C MET A 165 12.55 5.95 12.94
N PHE A 166 12.29 5.74 11.65
CA PHE A 166 11.05 6.15 11.00
C PHE A 166 9.84 5.36 11.51
N ILE A 167 10.01 4.05 11.70
CA ILE A 167 8.92 3.19 12.16
C ILE A 167 8.53 3.55 13.60
N ILE A 168 9.50 3.72 14.49
CA ILE A 168 9.23 4.15 15.87
C ILE A 168 8.55 5.52 15.88
N ALA A 169 9.10 6.51 15.16
CA ALA A 169 8.52 7.85 15.11
C ALA A 169 7.08 7.84 14.54
N GLY A 170 6.86 7.11 13.45
CA GLY A 170 5.53 7.00 12.84
C GLY A 170 4.53 6.29 13.75
N TYR A 171 4.93 5.23 14.46
CA TYR A 171 4.04 4.58 15.43
C TYR A 171 3.73 5.45 16.64
N VAL A 172 4.68 6.27 17.11
CA VAL A 172 4.40 7.29 18.15
C VAL A 172 3.29 8.23 17.66
N VAL A 173 3.38 8.72 16.41
CA VAL A 173 2.33 9.56 15.83
C VAL A 173 1.00 8.81 15.71
N VAL A 174 1.01 7.57 15.23
CA VAL A 174 -0.19 6.74 15.12
C VAL A 174 -0.86 6.53 16.48
N ILE A 175 -0.09 6.23 17.52
CA ILE A 175 -0.61 6.05 18.89
C ILE A 175 -1.28 7.34 19.38
N ILE A 176 -0.61 8.48 19.22
CA ILE A 176 -1.16 9.79 19.57
C ILE A 176 -2.46 10.05 18.80
N GLN A 177 -2.45 9.87 17.48
CA GLN A 177 -3.64 10.06 16.65
C GLN A 177 -4.78 9.12 17.03
N THR A 178 -4.48 7.86 17.38
CA THR A 178 -5.46 6.86 17.79
C THR A 178 -6.21 7.32 19.05
N ILE A 179 -5.52 7.91 20.02
CA ILE A 179 -6.12 8.44 21.25
C ILE A 179 -7.16 9.54 20.96
N PHE A 180 -6.89 10.38 19.95
CA PHE A 180 -7.75 11.50 19.57
C PHE A 180 -8.73 11.17 18.43
N SER A 181 -8.84 9.91 18.00
CA SER A 181 -9.69 9.53 16.87
C SER A 181 -10.98 8.85 17.31
N PRO A 182 -12.08 9.02 16.56
CA PRO A 182 -13.35 8.37 16.87
C PRO A 182 -13.25 6.85 16.62
N LYS A 183 -13.83 6.07 17.56
CA LYS A 183 -13.72 4.60 17.60
C LYS A 183 -14.12 3.89 16.29
N LEU A 184 -15.05 4.47 15.55
CA LEU A 184 -15.56 3.92 14.29
C LEU A 184 -14.49 3.85 13.20
N ILE A 185 -13.54 4.81 13.17
CA ILE A 185 -12.53 4.89 12.10
C ILE A 185 -11.22 4.20 12.50
N ILE A 186 -10.94 4.01 13.80
CA ILE A 186 -9.71 3.35 14.25
C ILE A 186 -9.54 1.98 13.58
N GLY A 187 -10.54 1.09 13.64
CA GLY A 187 -10.45 -0.22 12.99
C GLY A 187 -10.19 -0.12 11.49
N LEU A 188 -10.89 0.80 10.81
CA LEU A 188 -10.71 1.05 9.39
C LEU A 188 -9.31 1.58 9.04
N ALA A 189 -8.72 2.43 9.89
CA ALA A 189 -7.38 2.96 9.68
C ALA A 189 -6.33 1.86 9.75
N TYR A 190 -6.41 0.99 10.76
CA TYR A 190 -5.48 -0.14 10.91
C TYR A 190 -5.68 -1.22 9.83
N ASP A 191 -6.92 -1.46 9.39
CA ASP A 191 -7.19 -2.33 8.24
C ASP A 191 -6.66 -1.74 6.94
N SER A 192 -6.69 -0.41 6.78
CA SER A 192 -6.20 0.27 5.57
C SER A 192 -4.72 -0.01 5.31
N GLY A 193 -3.89 -0.10 6.35
CA GLY A 193 -2.48 -0.48 6.21
C GLY A 193 -2.31 -1.91 5.70
N GLY A 194 -3.13 -2.86 6.16
CA GLY A 194 -3.15 -4.23 5.63
C GLY A 194 -3.65 -4.30 4.19
N VAL A 195 -4.61 -3.46 3.83
CA VAL A 195 -5.18 -3.40 2.48
C VAL A 195 -4.17 -2.88 1.45
N THR A 196 -3.30 -1.93 1.82
CA THR A 196 -2.23 -1.46 0.92
C THR A 196 -1.10 -2.48 0.76
N THR A 197 -1.06 -3.51 1.60
CA THR A 197 -0.15 -4.66 1.41
C THR A 197 -0.65 -5.73 0.44
N SER A 198 -1.73 -5.44 -0.29
CA SER A 198 -2.39 -6.43 -1.14
C SER A 198 -1.79 -6.48 -2.54
N THR A 199 -2.60 -6.94 -3.49
CA THR A 199 -2.13 -7.59 -4.72
C THR A 199 -1.38 -6.64 -5.63
N VAL A 200 -1.79 -5.37 -5.76
CA VAL A 200 -1.21 -4.45 -6.73
C VAL A 200 -0.04 -3.66 -6.16
N THR A 201 -0.22 -3.07 -4.98
CA THR A 201 0.75 -2.10 -4.44
C THR A 201 2.06 -2.76 -4.02
N VAL A 202 2.05 -3.89 -3.29
CA VAL A 202 3.28 -4.46 -2.71
C VAL A 202 4.29 -4.93 -3.75
N PRO A 203 3.92 -5.74 -4.76
CA PRO A 203 4.90 -6.18 -5.74
C PRO A 203 5.59 -4.99 -6.41
N LEU A 204 4.83 -3.95 -6.72
CA LEU A 204 5.33 -2.78 -7.43
C LEU A 204 6.23 -1.90 -6.57
N VAL A 205 5.81 -1.65 -5.33
CA VAL A 205 6.61 -0.96 -4.30
C VAL A 205 7.91 -1.73 -4.02
N THR A 206 7.83 -3.06 -3.91
CA THR A 206 8.99 -3.92 -3.65
C THR A 206 9.97 -3.87 -4.81
N ALA A 207 9.50 -3.97 -6.05
CA ALA A 207 10.36 -3.89 -7.23
C ALA A 207 11.03 -2.52 -7.36
N LEU A 208 10.29 -1.43 -7.10
CA LEU A 208 10.86 -0.08 -7.04
C LEU A 208 11.93 0.02 -5.95
N GLY A 209 11.64 -0.48 -4.73
CA GLY A 209 12.56 -0.43 -3.60
C GLY A 209 13.83 -1.24 -3.84
N ILE A 210 13.69 -2.48 -4.33
CA ILE A 210 14.82 -3.36 -4.67
C ILE A 210 15.64 -2.76 -5.81
N GLY A 211 14.98 -2.25 -6.87
CA GLY A 211 15.65 -1.60 -7.99
C GLY A 211 16.47 -0.39 -7.53
N LEU A 212 15.85 0.52 -6.78
CA LEU A 212 16.52 1.70 -6.25
C LEU A 212 17.70 1.35 -5.33
N ALA A 213 17.50 0.41 -4.40
CA ALA A 213 18.55 -0.02 -3.49
C ALA A 213 19.69 -0.78 -4.21
N SER A 214 19.42 -1.42 -5.35
CA SER A 214 20.46 -2.08 -6.15
C SER A 214 21.30 -1.09 -6.94
N SER A 215 20.72 0.05 -7.34
CA SER A 215 21.41 1.09 -8.11
C SER A 215 22.25 2.04 -7.25
N ILE A 216 22.08 2.05 -5.92
CA ILE A 216 22.81 2.94 -5.01
C ILE A 216 23.91 2.17 -4.28
N PRO A 217 25.20 2.53 -4.45
CA PRO A 217 26.30 1.87 -3.76
C PRO A 217 26.15 1.86 -2.23
N GLY A 218 26.45 0.72 -1.61
CA GLY A 218 26.41 0.56 -0.15
C GLY A 218 25.01 0.38 0.44
N ARG A 219 23.97 0.21 -0.39
CA ARG A 219 22.63 -0.20 0.05
C ARG A 219 22.44 -1.70 -0.06
N ASN A 220 21.59 -2.25 0.81
CA ASN A 220 21.23 -3.66 0.79
C ASN A 220 19.81 -3.80 0.22
N PRO A 221 19.62 -4.42 -0.96
CA PRO A 221 18.28 -4.54 -1.57
C PRO A 221 17.24 -5.24 -0.70
N LEU A 222 17.66 -6.20 0.13
CA LEU A 222 16.77 -6.93 1.02
C LEU A 222 16.33 -6.07 2.20
N MET A 223 17.27 -5.42 2.89
CA MET A 223 16.94 -4.60 4.07
C MET A 223 16.34 -3.25 3.68
N ASP A 224 16.90 -2.60 2.65
CA ASP A 224 16.53 -1.26 2.26
C ASP A 224 15.36 -1.23 1.29
N GLY A 225 15.35 -2.12 0.30
CA GLY A 225 14.28 -2.20 -0.69
C GLY A 225 12.98 -2.75 -0.12
N PHE A 226 13.04 -3.84 0.66
CA PHE A 226 11.84 -4.43 1.26
C PHE A 226 11.24 -3.54 2.37
N GLY A 227 12.09 -2.75 3.06
CA GLY A 227 11.65 -1.79 4.07
C GLY A 227 10.64 -0.74 3.57
N LEU A 228 10.56 -0.53 2.26
CA LEU A 228 9.59 0.36 1.61
C LEU A 228 8.12 -0.07 1.88
N ILE A 229 7.87 -1.37 2.06
CA ILE A 229 6.55 -1.91 2.39
C ILE A 229 6.06 -1.41 3.76
N ALA A 230 6.98 -1.23 4.72
CA ALA A 230 6.62 -0.75 6.05
C ALA A 230 6.07 0.68 5.98
N PHE A 231 6.66 1.54 5.14
CA PHE A 231 6.13 2.88 4.88
C PHE A 231 4.78 2.85 4.17
N ALA A 232 4.63 1.97 3.18
CA ALA A 232 3.38 1.76 2.45
C ALA A 232 2.22 1.29 3.34
N SER A 233 2.52 0.70 4.50
CA SER A 233 1.53 0.22 5.47
C SER A 233 1.26 1.24 6.58
N LEU A 234 2.30 1.93 7.06
CA LEU A 234 2.22 2.83 8.21
C LEU A 234 1.53 4.16 7.88
N PHE A 235 1.90 4.78 6.76
CA PHE A 235 1.39 6.11 6.40
C PHE A 235 -0.10 6.14 6.05
N PRO A 236 -0.70 5.11 5.42
CA PRO A 236 -2.15 5.01 5.30
C PRO A 236 -2.90 5.06 6.62
N ILE A 237 -2.36 4.42 7.67
CA ILE A 237 -2.98 4.48 9.00
C ILE A 237 -3.00 5.95 9.46
N MET A 238 -1.85 6.63 9.34
CA MET A 238 -1.71 8.03 9.74
C MET A 238 -2.66 8.96 8.97
N THR A 239 -2.78 8.80 7.65
CA THR A 239 -3.64 9.66 6.83
C THR A 239 -5.12 9.38 7.02
N VAL A 240 -5.53 8.12 7.27
CA VAL A 240 -6.92 7.80 7.58
C VAL A 240 -7.32 8.33 8.95
N LEU A 241 -6.45 8.22 9.97
CA LEU A 241 -6.70 8.83 11.28
C LEU A 241 -6.76 10.35 11.18
N ALA A 242 -5.85 10.99 10.44
CA ALA A 242 -5.90 12.43 10.20
C ALA A 242 -7.19 12.87 9.46
N TYR A 243 -7.60 12.10 8.44
CA TYR A 243 -8.86 12.32 7.74
C TYR A 243 -10.06 12.23 8.68
N ALA A 244 -10.07 11.25 9.60
CA ALA A 244 -11.11 11.07 10.60
C ALA A 244 -11.26 12.28 11.51
N GLN A 245 -10.14 12.73 12.08
CA GLN A 245 -10.09 13.87 12.98
C GLN A 245 -10.54 15.16 12.28
N PHE A 246 -10.12 15.35 11.03
CA PHE A 246 -10.52 16.51 10.24
C PHE A 246 -12.01 16.50 9.90
N ALA A 247 -12.57 15.34 9.52
CA ALA A 247 -13.98 15.19 9.25
C ALA A 247 -14.85 15.44 10.50
N GLU A 248 -14.44 14.92 11.65
CA GLU A 248 -15.12 15.14 12.93
C GLU A 248 -15.09 16.63 13.33
N TRP A 249 -13.93 17.28 13.20
CA TRP A 249 -13.77 18.70 13.49
C TRP A 249 -14.68 19.59 12.63
N ILE A 250 -14.82 19.28 11.34
CA ILE A 250 -15.75 20.00 10.44
C ILE A 250 -17.20 19.79 10.87
N ASN A 251 -17.60 18.55 11.19
CA ASN A 251 -18.96 18.24 11.61
C ASN A 251 -19.32 18.95 12.92
N HIS A 252 -18.41 18.97 13.89
CA HIS A 252 -18.62 19.67 15.15
C HIS A 252 -18.79 21.18 14.94
N ARG A 253 -18.03 21.79 14.02
CA ARG A 253 -18.20 23.21 13.67
C ARG A 253 -19.51 23.50 12.94
N ALA A 254 -19.96 22.60 12.08
CA ALA A 254 -21.23 22.74 11.38
C ALA A 254 -22.43 22.68 12.34
N GLN A 255 -22.37 21.79 13.34
CA GLN A 255 -23.40 21.67 14.38
C GLN A 255 -23.45 22.92 15.28
N LEU A 256 -22.30 23.47 15.67
CA LEU A 256 -22.23 24.71 16.45
C LEU A 256 -22.87 25.89 15.69
N LYS A 257 -22.60 26.03 14.39
CA LYS A 257 -23.22 27.07 13.55
C LYS A 257 -24.74 26.91 13.41
N GLN A 258 -25.24 25.68 13.36
CA GLN A 258 -26.69 25.44 13.35
C GLN A 258 -27.34 25.75 14.70
N ALA A 259 -26.65 25.47 15.81
CA ALA A 259 -27.16 25.81 17.14
C ALA A 259 -27.24 27.33 17.35
N ASP A 260 -26.25 28.09 16.90
CA ASP A 260 -26.26 29.56 16.94
C ASP A 260 -27.41 30.15 16.10
N GLN A 261 -27.75 29.54 14.95
CA GLN A 261 -28.84 29.98 14.07
C GLN A 261 -30.26 29.65 14.59
N ILE A 262 -30.39 28.71 15.52
CA ILE A 262 -31.68 28.33 16.14
C ILE A 262 -31.91 29.08 17.46
N GLY A 263 -30.85 29.65 18.03
CA GLY A 263 -30.88 30.46 19.26
C GLY A 263 -31.17 31.96 19.05
N GLU A 264 -31.25 32.43 17.80
CA GLU A 264 -31.74 33.76 17.39
C GLU A 264 -33.19 33.68 16.86
#